data_AF-A0A4U0WHF2-F1
#
_entry.id   AF-A0A4U0WHF2-F1
#
_cell.length_a   1.000
_cell.length_b   1.000
_cell.length_c   1.000
_cell.angle_alpha   90.00
_cell.angle_beta   90.00
_cell.angle_gamma   90.00
#
_symmetry.space_group_name_H-M   'P 1'
#
loop_
_entity.id
_entity.type
_entity.pdbx_description
1 polymer ?
#
loop_
_entity_poly.entity_id
_entity_poly.type
_entity_poly.pdbx_seq_one_letter_code
_entity_poly.pdbx_strand_id
1 'polypeptide(L)'
;KPVENRIGAAMVERIVRAARNGEAYQMIVNIPAIPGFAGDLKADDALGTRAIMEYQYNSINRAGHSILESIAAQGVDPMQYIRFYNLRNYDRINSSDTMARVEQQAGVAYDDARRGHDQQYGQVTDPQQYGQHYADPAGNADAYNRYQQAAQNVHDGGGRWDSVAECYMLGGEDIRNVPWDGDAQSEFDAFVSEELYIHTKLLIADDQVVICGSANLNDRSQLGSHDSEIAVLIEDDQEVHSEMAGRPWRARKFAASLRRHIFRKHLGLLPIQHIDRPDANFMPLGEPNNYDWGSREDYAVMDPLSPQFRDLWQGTAATNTAAFAKAFHPIPADNVKNWKQYDDFYERFFKVDEAEANKKGKDAGRPSTWKYGHVVAEEFSPGERGLVELKEVLSRIRGSLVEMPLLFLKEEDIAKEGLGLNALTEVVYT
;
A
#
# COMPACT_ATOMS: atom_id res chain seq x y z
N LYS A 1 10.10 23.57 -14.87
CA LYS A 1 8.72 24.07 -15.04
C LYS A 1 8.01 23.00 -15.84
N PRO A 2 7.43 22.05 -15.11
CA PRO A 2 6.01 22.22 -14.77
C PRO A 2 5.68 22.38 -13.27
N VAL A 3 6.59 22.04 -12.34
CA VAL A 3 6.32 22.13 -10.88
C VAL A 3 6.83 23.45 -10.27
N GLU A 4 6.04 24.08 -9.41
CA GLU A 4 6.27 25.41 -8.79
C GLU A 4 6.46 25.38 -7.26
N ASN A 5 5.80 24.46 -6.54
CA ASN A 5 5.92 24.37 -5.09
C ASN A 5 7.39 24.11 -4.66
N ARG A 6 7.72 24.51 -3.43
CA ARG A 6 9.12 24.53 -2.94
C ARG A 6 9.42 23.47 -1.88
N ILE A 7 8.53 22.48 -1.71
CA ILE A 7 8.67 21.49 -0.63
C ILE A 7 9.91 20.62 -0.85
N GLY A 8 10.10 20.08 -2.06
CA GLY A 8 11.31 19.31 -2.39
C GLY A 8 12.60 20.13 -2.21
N ALA A 9 12.57 21.42 -2.57
CA ALA A 9 13.72 22.31 -2.37
C ALA A 9 14.02 22.54 -0.87
N ALA A 10 12.99 22.68 -0.03
CA ALA A 10 13.16 22.82 1.41
C ALA A 10 13.73 21.54 2.06
N MET A 11 13.34 20.35 1.57
CA MET A 11 13.93 19.08 2.00
C MET A 11 15.43 19.02 1.69
N VAL A 12 15.81 19.37 0.45
CA VAL A 12 17.22 19.43 0.01
C VAL A 12 18.01 20.41 0.89
N GLU A 13 17.51 21.63 1.08
CA GLU A 13 18.18 22.65 1.90
C GLU A 13 18.41 22.14 3.34
N ARG A 14 17.38 21.56 3.96
CA ARG A 14 17.46 21.08 5.35
C ARG A 14 18.47 19.95 5.51
N ILE A 15 18.49 19.00 4.58
CA ILE A 15 19.41 17.85 4.57
C ILE A 15 20.85 18.32 4.36
N VAL A 16 21.09 19.18 3.37
CA VAL A 16 22.43 19.72 3.09
C VAL A 16 22.95 20.53 4.28
N ARG A 17 22.07 21.29 4.97
CA ARG A 17 22.42 21.99 6.20
C ARG A 17 22.82 21.02 7.32
N ALA A 18 22.03 19.95 7.54
CA ALA A 18 22.37 18.93 8.53
C ALA A 18 23.75 18.31 8.26
N ALA A 19 23.99 17.92 7.01
CA ALA A 19 25.24 17.31 6.60
C ALA A 19 26.45 18.23 6.80
N ARG A 20 26.34 19.49 6.39
CA ARG A 20 27.41 20.50 6.58
C ARG A 20 27.71 20.77 8.05
N ASN A 21 26.70 20.67 8.91
CA ASN A 21 26.85 20.89 10.35
C ASN A 21 27.24 19.62 11.12
N GLY A 22 27.31 18.46 10.47
CA GLY A 22 27.51 17.17 11.16
C GLY A 22 26.37 16.81 12.12
N GLU A 23 25.14 17.27 11.82
CA GLU A 23 23.95 16.97 12.62
C GLU A 23 23.43 15.56 12.33
N ALA A 24 23.05 14.84 13.38
CA ALA A 24 22.23 13.63 13.22
C ALA A 24 20.84 14.06 12.71
N TYR A 25 20.48 13.60 11.51
CA TYR A 25 19.24 13.97 10.85
C TYR A 25 18.74 12.82 9.97
N GLN A 26 17.42 12.61 9.97
CA GLN A 26 16.78 11.62 9.11
C GLN A 26 15.40 12.11 8.68
N MET A 27 15.05 11.84 7.43
CA MET A 27 13.75 12.08 6.83
C MET A 27 13.21 10.74 6.31
N ILE A 28 12.06 10.33 6.82
CA ILE A 28 11.36 9.10 6.42
C ILE A 28 10.13 9.52 5.64
N VAL A 29 10.03 9.09 4.39
CA VAL A 29 8.93 9.44 3.49
C VAL A 29 8.15 8.18 3.16
N ASN A 30 6.91 8.08 3.65
CA ASN A 30 6.00 6.99 3.31
C ASN A 30 4.96 7.51 2.30
N ILE A 31 4.94 6.95 1.10
CA ILE A 31 4.06 7.35 -0.01
C ILE A 31 3.49 6.09 -0.70
N PRO A 32 2.36 6.18 -1.40
CA PRO A 32 1.88 5.05 -2.19
C PRO A 32 2.88 4.70 -3.30
N ALA A 33 3.01 3.40 -3.60
CA ALA A 33 3.88 2.95 -4.68
C ALA A 33 3.22 3.25 -6.04
N ILE A 34 1.91 2.98 -6.13
CA ILE A 34 1.06 3.28 -7.28
C ILE A 34 -0.06 4.24 -6.84
N PRO A 35 -0.20 5.43 -7.48
CA PRO A 35 -1.27 6.37 -7.16
C PRO A 35 -2.66 5.85 -7.58
N GLY A 36 -3.45 5.38 -6.61
CA GLY A 36 -4.92 5.28 -6.69
C GLY A 36 -5.47 4.49 -7.88
N PHE A 37 -4.80 3.43 -8.31
CA PHE A 37 -5.16 2.66 -9.50
C PHE A 37 -5.06 1.16 -9.22
N ALA A 38 -6.12 0.45 -9.56
CA ALA A 38 -6.18 -1.00 -9.51
C ALA A 38 -6.22 -1.52 -10.96
N GLY A 39 -5.12 -2.12 -11.41
CA GLY A 39 -5.04 -2.67 -12.77
C GLY A 39 -3.61 -2.80 -13.29
N ASP A 40 -3.52 -3.22 -14.55
CA ASP A 40 -2.26 -3.33 -15.27
C ASP A 40 -1.71 -1.95 -15.64
N LEU A 41 -0.51 -1.62 -15.20
CA LEU A 41 0.14 -0.33 -15.51
C LEU A 41 0.41 -0.12 -17.00
N LYS A 42 0.37 -1.17 -17.83
CA LYS A 42 0.56 -1.03 -19.28
C LYS A 42 -0.74 -0.65 -20.00
N ALA A 43 -1.89 -0.94 -19.41
CA ALA A 43 -3.21 -0.69 -19.99
C ALA A 43 -3.44 0.79 -20.30
N ASP A 44 -4.34 1.07 -21.24
CA ASP A 44 -4.58 2.43 -21.74
C ASP A 44 -5.25 3.33 -20.69
N ASP A 45 -6.03 2.76 -19.77
CA ASP A 45 -6.63 3.45 -18.64
C ASP A 45 -5.61 3.86 -17.55
N ALA A 46 -4.44 3.22 -17.51
CA ALA A 46 -3.35 3.55 -16.60
C ALA A 46 -2.53 4.80 -16.99
N LEU A 47 -2.91 5.52 -18.06
CA LEU A 47 -2.17 6.70 -18.53
C LEU A 47 -2.03 7.79 -17.46
N GLY A 48 -3.12 8.13 -16.76
CA GLY A 48 -3.09 9.14 -15.69
C GLY A 48 -2.21 8.71 -14.51
N THR A 49 -2.30 7.45 -14.12
CA THR A 49 -1.46 6.87 -13.06
C THR A 49 0.01 6.92 -13.41
N ARG A 50 0.36 6.54 -14.65
CA ARG A 50 1.73 6.60 -15.17
C ARG A 50 2.29 8.02 -15.18
N ALA A 51 1.48 9.02 -15.51
CA ALA A 51 1.85 10.43 -15.42
C ALA A 51 2.20 10.86 -13.98
N ILE A 52 1.37 10.50 -13.01
CA ILE A 52 1.64 10.80 -11.60
C ILE A 52 2.91 10.08 -11.11
N MET A 53 3.09 8.81 -11.49
CA MET A 53 4.30 8.05 -11.16
C MET A 53 5.56 8.69 -11.74
N GLU A 54 5.50 9.22 -12.96
CA GLU A 54 6.61 9.96 -13.54
C GLU A 54 6.98 11.19 -12.70
N TYR A 55 6.01 12.04 -12.35
CA TYR A 55 6.26 13.19 -11.47
C TYR A 55 6.80 12.79 -10.10
N GLN A 56 6.28 11.69 -9.54
CA GLN A 56 6.77 11.12 -8.31
C GLN A 56 8.24 10.74 -8.42
N TYR A 57 8.65 10.01 -9.46
CA TYR A 57 10.05 9.64 -9.66
C TYR A 57 10.95 10.82 -10.01
N ASN A 58 10.48 11.77 -10.82
CA ASN A 58 11.21 13.01 -11.14
C ASN A 58 11.44 13.85 -9.88
N SER A 59 10.51 13.87 -8.93
CA SER A 59 10.69 14.53 -7.64
C SER A 59 11.68 13.78 -6.75
N ILE A 60 11.66 12.45 -6.77
CA ILE A 60 12.48 11.62 -5.88
C ILE A 60 13.91 11.46 -6.39
N ASN A 61 14.11 10.89 -7.58
CA ASN A 61 15.43 10.43 -8.05
C ASN A 61 15.70 10.51 -9.57
N ARG A 62 14.90 11.24 -10.35
CA ARG A 62 15.07 11.35 -11.82
C ARG A 62 15.06 12.79 -12.33
N ALA A 63 15.34 12.94 -13.63
CA ALA A 63 15.33 14.19 -14.37
C ALA A 63 16.46 15.20 -14.05
N GLY A 64 17.48 14.83 -13.27
CA GLY A 64 18.68 15.65 -13.03
C GLY A 64 18.51 16.78 -12.03
N HIS A 65 17.32 16.92 -11.44
CA HIS A 65 16.97 17.97 -10.49
C HIS A 65 16.07 17.46 -9.35
N SER A 66 15.99 16.13 -9.19
CA SER A 66 15.27 15.50 -8.09
C SER A 66 15.88 15.80 -6.72
N ILE A 67 15.18 15.40 -5.64
CA ILE A 67 15.67 15.53 -4.27
C ILE A 67 17.01 14.80 -4.10
N LEU A 68 17.08 13.52 -4.49
CA LEU A 68 18.31 12.72 -4.30
C LEU A 68 19.49 13.27 -5.12
N GLU A 69 19.25 13.63 -6.39
CA GLU A 69 20.29 14.20 -7.25
C GLU A 69 20.77 15.57 -6.76
N SER A 70 19.85 16.41 -6.28
CA SER A 70 20.18 17.75 -5.76
C SER A 70 21.01 17.70 -4.47
N ILE A 71 20.75 16.73 -3.59
CA ILE A 71 21.58 16.48 -2.39
C ILE A 71 22.96 15.96 -2.81
N ALA A 72 23.01 14.97 -3.71
CA ALA A 72 24.25 14.38 -4.21
C ALA A 72 25.15 15.42 -4.90
N ALA A 73 24.57 16.36 -5.65
CA ALA A 73 25.29 17.46 -6.28
C ALA A 73 26.01 18.40 -5.29
N GLN A 74 25.62 18.40 -4.01
CA GLN A 74 26.28 19.13 -2.94
C GLN A 74 27.40 18.33 -2.25
N GLY A 75 27.73 17.13 -2.75
CA GLY A 75 28.73 16.24 -2.16
C GLY A 75 28.24 15.49 -0.92
N VAL A 76 26.93 15.39 -0.73
CA VAL A 76 26.29 14.69 0.39
C VAL A 76 25.65 13.40 -0.11
N ASP A 77 25.89 12.28 0.55
CA ASP A 77 25.20 11.02 0.25
C ASP A 77 23.75 11.10 0.76
N PRO A 78 22.74 11.19 -0.13
CA PRO A 78 21.36 11.34 0.31
C PRO A 78 20.83 10.14 1.09
N MET A 79 21.35 8.93 0.85
CA MET A 79 20.87 7.70 1.49
C MET A 79 21.16 7.65 2.99
N GLN A 80 22.01 8.55 3.50
CA GLN A 80 22.27 8.73 4.94
C GLN A 80 21.19 9.56 5.63
N TYR A 81 20.43 10.37 4.87
CA TYR A 81 19.54 11.39 5.43
C TYR A 81 18.08 11.23 5.03
N ILE A 82 17.77 10.67 3.85
CA ILE A 82 16.39 10.52 3.38
C ILE A 82 16.16 9.14 2.77
N ARG A 83 15.03 8.52 3.10
CA ARG A 83 14.58 7.25 2.51
C ARG A 83 13.07 7.25 2.26
N PHE A 84 12.68 6.51 1.22
CA PHE A 84 11.31 6.38 0.75
C PHE A 84 10.82 4.94 0.97
N TYR A 85 9.57 4.82 1.42
CA TYR A 85 8.91 3.56 1.71
C TYR A 85 7.46 3.61 1.22
N ASN A 86 6.85 2.45 1.09
CA ASN A 86 5.40 2.31 0.94
C ASN A 86 4.89 1.22 1.89
N LEU A 87 3.61 0.88 1.80
CA LEU A 87 2.98 -0.11 2.67
C LEU A 87 2.31 -1.21 1.85
N ARG A 88 2.46 -2.45 2.28
CA ARG A 88 1.85 -3.63 1.66
C ARG A 88 1.47 -4.66 2.72
N ASN A 89 0.39 -5.39 2.51
CA ASN A 89 -0.02 -6.50 3.36
C ASN A 89 -0.25 -7.77 2.54
N TYR A 90 -0.53 -8.87 3.23
CA TYR A 90 -1.13 -10.06 2.64
C TYR A 90 -2.31 -10.52 3.49
N ASP A 91 -3.20 -11.26 2.88
CA ASP A 91 -4.28 -11.95 3.57
C ASP A 91 -4.69 -13.22 2.81
N ARG A 92 -5.78 -13.88 3.22
CA ARG A 92 -6.43 -14.95 2.46
C ARG A 92 -7.84 -14.55 2.04
N ILE A 93 -8.24 -14.96 0.85
CA ILE A 93 -9.64 -14.88 0.40
C ILE A 93 -10.17 -16.32 0.30
N ASN A 94 -11.09 -16.66 1.21
CA ASN A 94 -11.76 -17.96 1.25
C ASN A 94 -12.79 -18.09 0.11
N SER A 95 -12.28 -18.23 -1.12
CA SER A 95 -13.04 -18.04 -2.36
C SER A 95 -13.50 -19.32 -3.04
N SER A 96 -13.01 -20.50 -2.64
CA SER A 96 -13.32 -21.72 -3.38
C SER A 96 -14.60 -22.39 -2.88
N ASP A 97 -14.60 -22.92 -1.65
CA ASP A 97 -15.69 -23.80 -1.21
C ASP A 97 -16.91 -23.05 -0.71
N THR A 98 -16.68 -22.00 0.09
CA THR A 98 -17.74 -21.19 0.68
C THR A 98 -18.46 -20.38 -0.40
N MET A 99 -17.73 -19.68 -1.28
CA MET A 99 -18.36 -18.97 -2.40
C MET A 99 -19.07 -19.92 -3.36
N ALA A 100 -18.51 -21.10 -3.68
CA ALA A 100 -19.20 -22.07 -4.53
C ALA A 100 -20.53 -22.55 -3.91
N ARG A 101 -20.58 -22.77 -2.59
CA ARG A 101 -21.83 -23.10 -1.88
C ARG A 101 -22.83 -21.94 -1.93
N VAL A 102 -22.35 -20.70 -1.74
CA VAL A 102 -23.19 -19.49 -1.83
C VAL A 102 -23.75 -19.32 -3.24
N GLU A 103 -22.92 -19.46 -4.29
CA GLU A 103 -23.34 -19.39 -5.69
C GLU A 103 -24.37 -20.47 -6.04
N GLN A 104 -24.15 -21.70 -5.58
CA GLN A 104 -25.11 -22.80 -5.74
C GLN A 104 -26.44 -22.51 -5.04
N GLN A 105 -26.40 -21.99 -3.81
CA GLN A 105 -27.59 -21.67 -3.03
C GLN A 105 -28.34 -20.44 -3.58
N ALA A 106 -27.62 -19.43 -4.06
CA ALA A 106 -28.18 -18.23 -4.67
C ALA A 106 -28.67 -18.47 -6.10
N GLY A 107 -28.14 -19.51 -6.77
CA GLY A 107 -28.39 -19.79 -8.18
C GLY A 107 -27.85 -18.69 -9.11
N VAL A 108 -26.83 -17.96 -8.68
CA VAL A 108 -26.18 -16.88 -9.44
C VAL A 108 -24.71 -16.78 -9.03
N ALA A 109 -23.82 -16.57 -10.00
CA ALA A 109 -22.41 -16.33 -9.75
C ALA A 109 -22.19 -14.96 -9.09
N TYR A 110 -21.18 -14.84 -8.22
CA TYR A 110 -20.89 -13.59 -7.52
C TYR A 110 -20.65 -12.42 -8.48
N ASP A 111 -19.82 -12.63 -9.51
CA ASP A 111 -19.49 -11.58 -10.47
C ASP A 111 -20.70 -11.12 -11.29
N ASP A 112 -21.65 -12.01 -11.58
CA ASP A 112 -22.88 -11.63 -12.26
C ASP A 112 -23.80 -10.81 -11.34
N ALA A 113 -23.92 -11.23 -10.07
CA ALA A 113 -24.69 -10.52 -9.06
C ALA A 113 -24.10 -9.13 -8.76
N ARG A 114 -22.78 -9.03 -8.60
CA ARG A 114 -22.05 -7.77 -8.36
C ARG A 114 -22.18 -6.82 -9.55
N ARG A 115 -21.92 -7.28 -10.78
CA ARG A 115 -22.03 -6.43 -11.98
C ARG A 115 -23.43 -5.86 -12.17
N GLY A 116 -24.48 -6.65 -11.92
CA GLY A 116 -25.86 -6.16 -11.97
C GLY A 116 -26.13 -5.06 -10.93
N HIS A 117 -25.62 -5.21 -9.71
CA HIS A 117 -25.74 -4.20 -8.66
C HIS A 117 -24.95 -2.92 -8.96
N ASP A 118 -23.70 -3.05 -9.41
CA ASP A 118 -22.84 -1.91 -9.77
C ASP A 118 -23.45 -1.10 -10.93
N GLN A 119 -24.11 -1.76 -11.89
CA GLN A 119 -24.85 -1.07 -12.96
C GLN A 119 -26.10 -0.33 -12.45
N GLN A 120 -26.74 -0.82 -11.39
CA GLN A 120 -27.96 -0.24 -10.83
C GLN A 120 -27.67 0.94 -9.87
N TYR A 121 -26.57 0.88 -9.12
CA TYR A 121 -26.26 1.83 -8.03
C TYR A 121 -24.90 2.53 -8.15
N GLY A 122 -24.02 2.07 -9.03
CA GLY A 122 -22.71 2.69 -9.25
C GLY A 122 -22.86 4.07 -9.87
N GLN A 123 -22.60 5.12 -9.08
CA GLN A 123 -22.27 6.41 -9.64
C GLN A 123 -20.86 6.32 -10.24
N VAL A 124 -20.79 6.37 -11.57
CA VAL A 124 -19.53 6.47 -12.29
C VAL A 124 -18.96 7.89 -12.07
N THR A 125 -17.83 7.98 -11.35
CA THR A 125 -17.10 9.22 -11.05
C THR A 125 -16.14 9.65 -12.17
N ASP A 126 -16.39 9.23 -13.41
CA ASP A 126 -15.57 9.60 -14.58
C ASP A 126 -16.42 10.36 -15.62
N PRO A 127 -16.11 11.65 -15.92
CA PRO A 127 -16.82 12.43 -16.93
C PRO A 127 -16.65 11.93 -18.37
N GLN A 128 -15.75 10.97 -18.66
CA GLN A 128 -15.42 10.60 -20.05
C GLN A 128 -16.17 9.37 -20.62
N GLN A 129 -16.95 8.63 -19.83
CA GLN A 129 -17.76 7.53 -20.35
C GLN A 129 -19.22 7.94 -20.60
N TYR A 130 -19.42 8.87 -21.53
CA TYR A 130 -20.73 9.02 -22.17
C TYR A 130 -20.87 7.99 -23.31
N GLY A 131 -21.68 6.96 -23.07
CA GLY A 131 -22.37 6.25 -24.15
C GLY A 131 -21.91 4.83 -24.45
N GLN A 132 -22.22 3.87 -23.57
CA GLN A 132 -22.54 2.50 -23.97
C GLN A 132 -23.64 1.98 -23.03
N HIS A 133 -24.89 2.13 -23.44
CA HIS A 133 -25.99 1.39 -22.85
C HIS A 133 -25.89 -0.08 -23.30
N TYR A 134 -25.21 -0.91 -22.52
CA TYR A 134 -25.32 -2.36 -22.67
C TYR A 134 -26.62 -2.80 -22.01
N ALA A 135 -27.58 -3.22 -22.83
CA ALA A 135 -28.86 -3.75 -22.37
C ALA A 135 -28.65 -4.98 -21.49
N ASP A 136 -29.32 -5.00 -20.34
CA ASP A 136 -29.46 -6.14 -19.43
C ASP A 136 -29.92 -7.40 -20.19
N PRO A 137 -29.06 -8.42 -20.38
CA PRO A 137 -29.47 -9.63 -21.09
C PRO A 137 -30.31 -10.58 -20.21
N ALA A 138 -30.53 -10.28 -18.94
CA ALA A 138 -31.25 -11.19 -18.04
C ALA A 138 -31.85 -10.43 -16.84
N GLY A 139 -33.05 -9.87 -17.02
CA GLY A 139 -33.84 -9.16 -15.99
C GLY A 139 -33.88 -9.82 -14.61
N ASN A 140 -32.86 -9.57 -13.80
CA ASN A 140 -32.64 -10.22 -12.51
C ASN A 140 -32.18 -9.18 -11.47
N ALA A 141 -32.98 -8.14 -11.30
CA ALA A 141 -32.75 -7.02 -10.39
C ALA A 141 -32.55 -7.45 -8.91
N ASP A 142 -32.85 -8.71 -8.56
CA ASP A 142 -32.73 -9.25 -7.20
C ASP A 142 -31.55 -10.22 -7.02
N ALA A 143 -30.73 -10.43 -8.06
CA ALA A 143 -29.60 -11.37 -8.01
C ALA A 143 -28.62 -11.07 -6.86
N TYR A 144 -28.29 -9.79 -6.65
CA TYR A 144 -27.39 -9.37 -5.58
C TYR A 144 -27.96 -9.64 -4.18
N ASN A 145 -29.23 -9.32 -3.95
CA ASN A 145 -29.87 -9.59 -2.66
C ASN A 145 -29.96 -11.09 -2.38
N ARG A 146 -30.28 -11.91 -3.38
CA ARG A 146 -30.30 -13.37 -3.25
C ARG A 146 -28.92 -13.93 -2.92
N TYR A 147 -27.87 -13.41 -3.55
CA TYR A 147 -26.49 -13.77 -3.22
C TYR A 147 -26.15 -13.38 -1.77
N GLN A 148 -26.44 -12.14 -1.35
CA GLN A 148 -26.18 -11.67 0.01
C GLN A 148 -26.93 -12.49 1.07
N GLN A 149 -28.20 -12.85 0.81
CA GLN A 149 -28.97 -13.71 1.69
C GLN A 149 -28.40 -15.13 1.78
N ALA A 150 -27.95 -15.71 0.66
CA ALA A 150 -27.29 -17.01 0.66
C ALA A 150 -25.95 -16.95 1.44
N ALA A 151 -25.15 -15.90 1.24
CA ALA A 151 -23.89 -15.68 1.93
C ALA A 151 -24.06 -15.62 3.46
N GLN A 152 -25.13 -14.97 3.95
CA GLN A 152 -25.44 -14.91 5.37
C GLN A 152 -25.77 -16.27 6.00
N ASN A 153 -26.23 -17.24 5.19
CA ASN A 153 -26.65 -18.57 5.64
C ASN A 153 -25.58 -19.65 5.49
N VAL A 154 -24.52 -19.38 4.72
CA VAL A 154 -23.36 -20.28 4.59
C VAL A 154 -22.34 -19.89 5.65
N HIS A 155 -22.32 -20.64 6.75
CA HIS A 155 -21.28 -20.51 7.76
C HIS A 155 -20.18 -21.53 7.47
N ASP A 156 -18.97 -21.05 7.21
CA ASP A 156 -17.79 -21.89 7.30
C ASP A 156 -17.39 -21.98 8.78
N GLY A 157 -17.04 -23.18 9.25
CA GLY A 157 -16.73 -23.45 10.66
C GLY A 157 -15.43 -22.78 11.16
N GLY A 158 -14.81 -21.93 10.35
CA GLY A 158 -13.45 -21.42 10.48
C GLY A 158 -13.31 -19.89 10.57
N GLY A 159 -14.35 -19.14 10.97
CA GLY A 159 -14.40 -17.66 10.87
C GLY A 159 -13.26 -16.85 11.50
N ARG A 160 -12.40 -17.43 12.35
CA ARG A 160 -11.17 -16.77 12.83
C ARG A 160 -10.12 -16.64 11.73
N TRP A 161 -10.01 -17.63 10.86
CA TRP A 161 -8.91 -17.80 9.92
C TRP A 161 -9.24 -17.34 8.50
N ASP A 162 -10.42 -16.76 8.31
CA ASP A 162 -10.78 -16.06 7.07
C ASP A 162 -9.85 -14.87 6.80
N SER A 163 -9.27 -14.28 7.86
CA SER A 163 -8.16 -13.35 7.75
C SER A 163 -6.94 -13.86 8.53
N VAL A 164 -5.76 -13.66 7.97
CA VAL A 164 -4.46 -13.91 8.60
C VAL A 164 -3.68 -12.63 8.86
N ALA A 165 -4.35 -11.48 8.79
CA ALA A 165 -3.75 -10.19 9.07
C ALA A 165 -3.14 -10.11 10.49
N GLU A 166 -3.61 -10.94 11.42
CA GLU A 166 -2.99 -11.05 12.75
C GLU A 166 -1.56 -11.59 12.72
N CYS A 167 -1.21 -12.43 11.75
CA CYS A 167 0.04 -13.19 11.77
C CYS A 167 1.32 -12.35 11.65
N TYR A 168 1.20 -11.12 11.15
CA TYR A 168 2.30 -10.17 11.06
C TYR A 168 2.23 -9.04 12.10
N MET A 169 1.33 -9.14 13.09
CA MET A 169 1.13 -8.17 14.18
C MET A 169 1.64 -8.70 15.53
N LEU A 170 1.71 -7.84 16.54
CA LEU A 170 2.25 -8.19 17.85
C LEU A 170 1.32 -9.19 18.55
N GLY A 171 1.87 -10.34 18.94
CA GLY A 171 1.13 -11.37 19.66
C GLY A 171 0.13 -12.15 18.80
N GLY A 172 0.14 -11.96 17.47
CA GLY A 172 -0.63 -12.81 16.55
C GLY A 172 -0.03 -14.20 16.39
N GLU A 173 -0.82 -15.12 15.85
CA GLU A 173 -0.39 -16.50 15.58
C GLU A 173 0.66 -16.55 14.46
N ASP A 174 1.54 -17.55 14.49
CA ASP A 174 2.46 -17.78 13.38
C ASP A 174 1.71 -18.39 12.19
N ILE A 175 1.84 -17.79 11.00
CA ILE A 175 1.17 -18.26 9.77
C ILE A 175 1.41 -19.75 9.47
N ARG A 176 2.53 -20.31 9.96
CA ARG A 176 2.88 -21.73 9.80
C ARG A 176 1.97 -22.67 10.58
N ASN A 177 1.34 -22.18 11.65
CA ASN A 177 0.41 -22.92 12.49
C ASN A 177 -1.05 -22.73 12.05
N VAL A 178 -1.31 -21.79 11.15
CA VAL A 178 -2.68 -21.46 10.73
C VAL A 178 -3.22 -22.56 9.82
N PRO A 179 -4.38 -23.15 10.16
CA PRO A 179 -4.99 -24.21 9.36
C PRO A 179 -5.65 -23.65 8.10
N TRP A 180 -5.99 -24.57 7.20
CA TRP A 180 -6.78 -24.32 6.02
C TRP A 180 -7.70 -25.51 5.76
N ASP A 181 -8.97 -25.23 5.51
CA ASP A 181 -9.98 -26.23 5.19
C ASP A 181 -9.97 -26.42 3.66
N GLY A 182 -9.07 -27.27 3.17
CA GLY A 182 -8.90 -27.54 1.74
C GLY A 182 -7.58 -28.24 1.43
N ASP A 183 -7.30 -28.46 0.16
CA ASP A 183 -5.99 -28.98 -0.26
C ASP A 183 -4.94 -27.86 -0.33
N ALA A 184 -3.66 -28.23 -0.43
CA ALA A 184 -2.56 -27.28 -0.45
C ALA A 184 -2.65 -26.26 -1.61
N GLN A 185 -3.20 -26.66 -2.75
CA GLN A 185 -3.34 -25.78 -3.91
C GLN A 185 -4.42 -24.72 -3.65
N SER A 186 -5.54 -25.11 -3.05
CA SER A 186 -6.59 -24.18 -2.67
C SER A 186 -6.13 -23.16 -1.62
N GLU A 187 -5.20 -23.53 -0.72
CA GLU A 187 -4.60 -22.56 0.21
C GLU A 187 -3.65 -21.59 -0.51
N PHE A 188 -2.81 -22.10 -1.42
CA PHE A 188 -1.97 -21.27 -2.28
C PHE A 188 -2.78 -20.21 -3.02
N ASP A 189 -3.88 -20.64 -3.63
CA ASP A 189 -4.77 -19.80 -4.41
C ASP A 189 -5.54 -18.81 -3.54
N ALA A 190 -5.67 -19.05 -2.24
CA ALA A 190 -6.36 -18.14 -1.32
C ALA A 190 -5.48 -16.95 -0.91
N PHE A 191 -4.15 -17.12 -0.86
CA PHE A 191 -3.26 -16.03 -0.44
C PHE A 191 -3.21 -14.90 -1.47
N VAL A 192 -3.41 -13.68 -0.98
CA VAL A 192 -3.38 -12.45 -1.76
C VAL A 192 -2.53 -11.38 -1.08
N SER A 193 -2.00 -10.45 -1.87
CA SER A 193 -1.31 -9.25 -1.38
C SER A 193 -1.73 -8.02 -2.18
N GLU A 194 -1.91 -6.90 -1.47
CA GLU A 194 -2.15 -5.61 -2.10
C GLU A 194 -1.39 -4.47 -1.39
N GLU A 195 -1.13 -3.38 -2.11
CA GLU A 195 -0.67 -2.13 -1.53
C GLU A 195 -1.69 -1.62 -0.50
N LEU A 196 -1.18 -1.21 0.67
CA LEU A 196 -1.97 -0.42 1.60
C LEU A 196 -1.85 1.06 1.21
N TYR A 197 -2.86 1.53 0.47
CA TYR A 197 -2.85 2.86 -0.11
C TYR A 197 -2.69 3.98 0.92
N ILE A 198 -1.58 4.71 0.84
CA ILE A 198 -1.28 5.82 1.75
C ILE A 198 -2.01 7.07 1.27
N HIS A 199 -3.25 7.25 1.74
CA HIS A 199 -4.02 8.46 1.49
C HIS A 199 -3.67 9.61 2.45
N THR A 200 -2.78 9.38 3.41
CA THR A 200 -2.42 10.35 4.47
C THR A 200 -1.75 11.61 3.91
N LYS A 201 -2.05 12.77 4.50
CA LYS A 201 -1.28 14.02 4.33
C LYS A 201 -0.86 14.52 5.70
N LEU A 202 0.32 14.07 6.13
CA LEU A 202 0.83 14.21 7.49
C LEU A 202 2.33 14.53 7.45
N LEU A 203 2.73 15.52 8.23
CA LEU A 203 4.13 15.82 8.55
C LEU A 203 4.28 15.83 10.07
N ILE A 204 5.28 15.12 10.57
CA ILE A 204 5.69 15.17 11.98
C ILE A 204 7.16 15.62 12.01
N ALA A 205 7.45 16.67 12.76
CA ALA A 205 8.80 17.19 12.94
C ALA A 205 9.23 17.09 14.40
N ASP A 206 10.39 16.46 14.62
CA ASP A 206 11.13 16.40 15.89
C ASP A 206 10.33 15.89 17.11
N ASP A 207 9.25 15.12 16.91
CA ASP A 207 8.25 14.80 17.93
C ASP A 207 7.69 16.03 18.66
N GLN A 208 7.64 17.18 17.99
CA GLN A 208 7.16 18.43 18.57
C GLN A 208 6.00 19.03 17.81
N VAL A 209 6.02 18.91 16.49
CA VAL A 209 5.07 19.57 15.61
C VAL A 209 4.42 18.55 14.71
N VAL A 210 3.10 18.66 14.55
CA VAL A 210 2.34 17.89 13.57
C VAL A 210 1.62 18.85 12.62
N ILE A 211 1.70 18.59 11.32
CA ILE A 211 0.80 19.17 10.33
C ILE A 211 -0.01 18.02 9.73
N CYS A 212 -1.32 18.11 9.77
CA CYS A 212 -2.19 17.14 9.10
C CYS A 212 -3.37 17.85 8.41
N GLY A 213 -3.87 17.25 7.33
CA GLY A 213 -4.93 17.87 6.54
C GLY A 213 -5.26 17.08 5.29
N SER A 214 -5.79 17.78 4.30
CA SER A 214 -6.16 17.24 2.98
C SER A 214 -5.10 17.52 1.90
N ALA A 215 -4.24 18.53 2.08
CA ALA A 215 -3.29 18.99 1.07
C ALA A 215 -2.17 17.98 0.76
N ASN A 216 -2.14 17.47 -0.47
CA ASN A 216 -1.05 16.61 -0.96
C ASN A 216 0.25 17.39 -1.19
N LEU A 217 1.38 16.69 -1.36
CA LEU A 217 2.66 17.30 -1.73
C LEU A 217 2.75 17.50 -3.26
N ASN A 218 1.85 18.30 -3.82
CA ASN A 218 1.73 18.60 -5.24
C ASN A 218 1.27 20.05 -5.47
N ASP A 219 1.45 20.59 -6.67
CA ASP A 219 1.08 21.97 -6.98
C ASP A 219 -0.42 22.22 -6.85
N ARG A 220 -1.24 21.23 -7.23
CA ARG A 220 -2.70 21.30 -7.08
C ARG A 220 -3.13 21.64 -5.64
N SER A 221 -2.47 21.07 -4.64
CA SER A 221 -2.82 21.29 -3.23
C SER A 221 -2.06 22.49 -2.62
N GLN A 222 -0.83 22.76 -3.08
CA GLN A 222 0.09 23.65 -2.38
C GLN A 222 0.09 25.11 -2.89
N LEU A 223 -0.38 25.37 -4.11
CA LEU A 223 -0.37 26.72 -4.68
C LEU A 223 -1.57 27.59 -4.23
N GLY A 224 -2.64 26.97 -3.75
CA GLY A 224 -3.87 27.66 -3.31
C GLY A 224 -4.72 28.24 -4.44
N SER A 225 -4.27 28.17 -5.69
CA SER A 225 -5.02 28.60 -6.88
C SER A 225 -5.81 27.47 -7.57
N HIS A 226 -5.69 26.24 -7.08
CA HIS A 226 -6.35 25.05 -7.63
C HIS A 226 -7.35 24.46 -6.62
N ASP A 227 -7.02 23.36 -5.95
CA ASP A 227 -7.95 22.70 -5.02
C ASP A 227 -8.07 23.49 -3.71
N SER A 228 -9.28 23.49 -3.14
CA SER A 228 -9.50 24.03 -1.80
C SER A 228 -9.08 23.00 -0.75
N GLU A 229 -8.05 23.33 0.02
CA GLU A 229 -7.48 22.43 1.03
C GLU A 229 -7.61 22.99 2.44
N ILE A 230 -7.60 22.10 3.43
CA ILE A 230 -7.51 22.46 4.85
C ILE A 230 -6.40 21.67 5.53
N ALA A 231 -5.65 22.35 6.40
CA ALA A 231 -4.65 21.72 7.26
C ALA A 231 -4.64 22.39 8.63
N VAL A 232 -4.24 21.63 9.64
CA VAL A 232 -4.02 22.12 11.00
C VAL A 232 -2.56 21.93 11.39
N LEU A 233 -2.01 22.93 12.07
CA LEU A 233 -0.75 22.88 12.79
C LEU A 233 -1.05 22.56 14.25
N ILE A 234 -0.48 21.48 14.76
CA ILE A 234 -0.70 21.01 16.14
C ILE A 234 0.63 21.10 16.90
N GLU A 235 0.62 21.94 17.92
CA GLU A 235 1.68 22.11 18.90
C GLU A 235 1.11 21.84 20.28
N ASP A 236 1.48 20.70 20.86
CA ASP A 236 1.05 20.28 22.19
C ASP A 236 2.02 20.82 23.24
N ASP A 237 1.50 21.24 24.39
CA ASP A 237 2.29 21.76 25.52
C ASP A 237 2.76 20.65 26.46
N GLN A 238 2.09 19.49 26.47
CA GLN A 238 2.42 18.36 27.33
C GLN A 238 3.70 17.68 26.87
N GLU A 239 4.64 17.55 27.80
CA GLU A 239 5.94 16.90 27.55
C GLU A 239 5.92 15.44 27.96
N VAL A 240 6.64 14.63 27.19
CA VAL A 240 6.90 13.23 27.51
C VAL A 240 8.39 12.93 27.42
N HIS A 241 8.84 11.94 28.19
CA HIS A 241 10.21 11.45 28.09
C HIS A 241 10.46 10.86 26.70
N SER A 242 11.58 11.25 26.08
CA SER A 242 12.02 10.74 24.79
C SER A 242 13.53 10.84 24.66
N GLU A 243 14.05 10.23 23.60
CA GLU A 243 15.45 10.33 23.17
C GLU A 243 15.51 10.72 21.70
N MET A 244 16.59 11.40 21.31
CA MET A 244 16.88 11.78 19.93
C MET A 244 18.39 11.72 19.70
N ALA A 245 18.82 10.78 18.87
CA ALA A 245 20.23 10.47 18.64
C ALA A 245 21.01 10.17 19.94
N GLY A 246 20.43 9.32 20.80
CA GLY A 246 20.99 8.84 22.06
C GLY A 246 21.06 9.89 23.17
N ARG A 247 20.38 11.03 23.00
CA ARG A 247 20.35 12.11 24.00
C ARG A 247 18.92 12.36 24.48
N PRO A 248 18.71 12.75 25.75
CA PRO A 248 17.40 13.15 26.24
C PRO A 248 16.78 14.22 25.34
N TRP A 249 15.52 14.02 24.96
CA TRP A 249 14.79 14.90 24.06
C TRP A 249 13.42 15.28 24.64
N ARG A 250 13.09 16.57 24.53
CA ARG A 250 11.83 17.13 24.99
C ARG A 250 10.78 16.97 23.89
N ALA A 251 10.16 15.80 23.84
CA ALA A 251 9.08 15.49 22.92
C ALA A 251 7.73 15.98 23.45
N ARG A 252 6.80 16.29 22.53
CA ARG A 252 5.41 16.64 22.84
C ARG A 252 4.52 15.42 22.75
N LYS A 253 3.61 15.26 23.71
CA LYS A 253 2.81 14.05 23.90
C LYS A 253 2.02 13.69 22.64
N PHE A 254 1.36 14.64 21.99
CA PHE A 254 0.61 14.40 20.77
C PHE A 254 1.52 13.91 19.63
N ALA A 255 2.57 14.67 19.29
CA ALA A 255 3.47 14.34 18.18
C ALA A 255 4.20 13.01 18.42
N ALA A 256 4.72 12.80 19.64
CA ALA A 256 5.42 11.58 20.01
C ALA A 256 4.50 10.36 19.98
N SER A 257 3.30 10.44 20.56
CA SER A 257 2.38 9.29 20.58
C SER A 257 1.91 8.94 19.17
N LEU A 258 1.57 9.93 18.33
CA LEU A 258 1.17 9.71 16.95
C LEU A 258 2.29 9.04 16.14
N ARG A 259 3.51 9.60 16.18
CA ARG A 259 4.66 9.09 15.42
C ARG A 259 5.03 7.68 15.84
N ARG A 260 5.11 7.42 17.15
CA ARG A 260 5.43 6.10 17.68
C ARG A 260 4.33 5.07 17.39
N HIS A 261 3.07 5.46 17.45
CA HIS A 261 1.95 4.59 17.09
C HIS A 261 2.00 4.20 15.59
N ILE A 262 2.23 5.16 14.70
CA ILE A 262 2.39 4.91 13.26
C ILE A 262 3.57 3.97 13.00
N PHE A 263 4.73 4.23 13.63
CA PHE A 263 5.91 3.38 13.45
C PHE A 263 5.64 1.96 13.93
N ARG A 264 5.03 1.80 15.11
CA ARG A 264 4.68 0.48 15.63
C ARG A 264 3.67 -0.23 14.73
N LYS A 265 2.68 0.46 14.17
CA LYS A 265 1.75 -0.13 13.19
C LYS A 265 2.50 -0.67 11.97
N HIS A 266 3.38 0.14 11.38
CA HIS A 266 4.13 -0.26 10.17
C HIS A 266 5.13 -1.38 10.42
N LEU A 267 5.64 -1.51 11.65
CA LEU A 267 6.56 -2.56 12.08
C LEU A 267 5.88 -3.82 12.65
N GLY A 268 4.54 -3.83 12.78
CA GLY A 268 3.82 -4.96 13.39
C GLY A 268 4.01 -5.07 14.91
N LEU A 269 4.29 -3.95 15.57
CA LEU A 269 4.53 -3.84 17.02
C LEU A 269 3.30 -3.34 17.80
N LEU A 270 2.13 -3.39 17.17
CA LEU A 270 0.84 -3.16 17.83
C LEU A 270 0.11 -4.49 17.98
N PRO A 271 -0.62 -4.70 19.08
CA PRO A 271 -1.54 -5.84 19.22
C PRO A 271 -2.57 -5.86 18.10
N ILE A 272 -3.15 -7.04 17.88
CA ILE A 272 -4.29 -7.21 16.98
C ILE A 272 -5.47 -6.35 17.44
N GLN A 273 -6.12 -5.68 16.48
CA GLN A 273 -7.32 -4.90 16.73
C GLN A 273 -8.54 -5.70 16.29
N HIS A 274 -9.41 -5.99 17.25
CA HIS A 274 -10.66 -6.72 17.04
C HIS A 274 -11.77 -5.71 16.71
N ILE A 275 -12.31 -5.77 15.49
CA ILE A 275 -13.38 -4.85 15.04
C ILE A 275 -14.67 -4.98 15.88
N ASP A 276 -14.90 -6.16 16.46
CA ASP A 276 -16.02 -6.47 17.34
C ASP A 276 -15.79 -6.02 18.80
N ARG A 277 -14.59 -5.52 19.13
CA ARG A 277 -14.20 -5.08 20.47
C ARG A 277 -13.59 -3.68 20.42
N PRO A 278 -14.42 -2.65 20.16
CA PRO A 278 -13.94 -1.27 20.11
C PRO A 278 -13.33 -0.86 21.46
N ASP A 279 -12.24 -0.11 21.39
CA ASP A 279 -11.60 0.53 22.53
C ASP A 279 -11.66 2.07 22.40
N ALA A 280 -11.03 2.80 23.31
CA ALA A 280 -11.04 4.27 23.26
C ALA A 280 -10.42 4.84 21.96
N ASN A 281 -9.55 4.10 21.27
CA ASN A 281 -8.95 4.53 20.01
C ASN A 281 -9.90 4.36 18.81
N PHE A 282 -11.00 3.63 18.98
CA PHE A 282 -12.08 3.49 18.01
C PHE A 282 -13.14 4.61 18.13
N MET A 283 -13.24 5.22 19.31
CA MET A 283 -14.32 6.14 19.63
C MET A 283 -14.13 7.53 18.98
N PRO A 284 -15.23 8.26 18.68
CA PRO A 284 -15.15 9.62 18.18
C PRO A 284 -14.57 10.59 19.24
N LEU A 285 -14.38 11.84 18.84
CA LEU A 285 -13.89 12.91 19.71
C LEU A 285 -14.63 12.97 21.06
N GLY A 286 -13.87 13.03 22.16
CA GLY A 286 -14.39 13.10 23.52
C GLY A 286 -13.81 12.02 24.44
N GLU A 287 -13.46 10.87 23.86
CA GLU A 287 -12.72 9.81 24.55
C GLU A 287 -11.21 9.94 24.27
N PRO A 288 -10.34 10.02 25.29
CA PRO A 288 -8.90 10.07 25.06
C PRO A 288 -8.37 8.75 24.48
N ASN A 289 -7.54 8.84 23.46
CA ASN A 289 -6.83 7.69 22.92
C ASN A 289 -5.95 7.03 24.01
N ASN A 290 -6.00 5.70 24.05
CA ASN A 290 -5.15 4.89 24.93
C ASN A 290 -3.77 4.71 24.29
N TYR A 291 -2.72 4.94 25.09
CA TYR A 291 -1.33 4.69 24.69
C TYR A 291 -0.55 4.04 25.83
N ASP A 292 0.15 2.96 25.52
CA ASP A 292 0.94 2.11 26.42
C ASP A 292 2.37 2.62 26.59
N TRP A 293 2.53 3.81 27.16
CA TRP A 293 3.86 4.43 27.38
C TRP A 293 4.80 3.52 28.16
N GLY A 294 6.05 3.41 27.68
CA GLY A 294 7.10 2.62 28.33
C GLY A 294 7.01 1.11 28.10
N SER A 295 6.14 0.65 27.20
CA SER A 295 6.21 -0.73 26.71
C SER A 295 7.51 -0.99 25.95
N ARG A 296 7.89 -2.26 25.80
CA ARG A 296 9.08 -2.65 25.02
C ARG A 296 8.99 -2.11 23.60
N GLU A 297 7.81 -2.19 23.01
CA GLU A 297 7.52 -1.76 21.64
C GLU A 297 7.49 -0.23 21.50
N ASP A 298 7.04 0.52 22.52
CA ASP A 298 7.19 1.98 22.60
C ASP A 298 8.68 2.39 22.61
N TYR A 299 9.49 1.74 23.46
CA TYR A 299 10.92 2.01 23.52
C TYR A 299 11.67 1.66 22.23
N ALA A 300 11.26 0.59 21.53
CA ALA A 300 11.88 0.16 20.28
C ALA A 300 11.82 1.22 19.17
N VAL A 301 10.81 2.09 19.22
CA VAL A 301 10.65 3.19 18.26
C VAL A 301 10.97 4.54 18.85
N MET A 302 11.16 4.69 20.16
CA MET A 302 11.27 5.98 20.86
C MET A 302 12.28 6.95 20.23
N ASP A 303 13.52 6.51 19.96
CA ASP A 303 14.55 7.32 19.31
C ASP A 303 14.63 7.00 17.81
N PRO A 304 14.05 7.85 16.94
CA PRO A 304 14.00 7.61 15.50
C PRO A 304 15.36 7.80 14.79
N LEU A 305 16.40 8.25 15.51
CA LEU A 305 17.76 8.44 14.98
C LEU A 305 18.75 7.40 15.53
N SER A 306 18.32 6.53 16.44
CA SER A 306 19.17 5.49 17.01
C SER A 306 19.55 4.43 15.96
N PRO A 307 20.76 3.85 16.03
CA PRO A 307 21.14 2.72 15.19
C PRO A 307 20.17 1.54 15.32
N GLN A 308 19.69 1.26 16.53
CA GLN A 308 18.76 0.16 16.81
C GLN A 308 17.42 0.35 16.10
N PHE A 309 16.86 1.56 16.14
CA PHE A 309 15.66 1.87 15.37
C PHE A 309 15.92 1.76 13.86
N ARG A 310 17.07 2.25 13.39
CA ARG A 310 17.42 2.18 11.96
C ARG A 310 17.49 0.74 11.47
N ASP A 311 18.16 -0.14 12.22
CA ASP A 311 18.28 -1.56 11.89
C ASP A 311 16.90 -2.24 11.90
N LEU A 312 16.06 -1.92 12.89
CA LEU A 312 14.68 -2.42 12.96
C LEU A 312 13.85 -1.96 11.77
N TRP A 313 13.85 -0.65 11.46
CA TRP A 313 13.06 -0.06 10.38
C TRP A 313 13.50 -0.55 9.00
N GLN A 314 14.78 -0.42 8.70
CA GLN A 314 15.33 -0.81 7.40
C GLN A 314 15.36 -2.32 7.22
N GLY A 315 15.70 -3.08 8.27
CA GLY A 315 15.71 -4.54 8.23
C GLY A 315 14.31 -5.13 8.04
N THR A 316 13.29 -4.57 8.70
CA THR A 316 11.90 -4.97 8.49
C THR A 316 11.45 -4.66 7.06
N ALA A 317 11.69 -3.43 6.58
CA ALA A 317 11.35 -3.05 5.21
C ALA A 317 11.99 -3.99 4.18
N ALA A 318 13.30 -4.23 4.27
CA ALA A 318 14.03 -5.10 3.33
C ALA A 318 13.54 -6.56 3.39
N THR A 319 13.28 -7.08 4.59
CA THR A 319 12.77 -8.45 4.78
C THR A 319 11.38 -8.59 4.17
N ASN A 320 10.48 -7.64 4.43
CA ASN A 320 9.15 -7.62 3.86
C ASN A 320 9.20 -7.49 2.34
N THR A 321 9.97 -6.55 1.79
CA THR A 321 10.15 -6.39 0.33
C THR A 321 10.57 -7.70 -0.31
N ALA A 322 11.57 -8.40 0.25
CA ALA A 322 12.04 -9.67 -0.29
C ALA A 322 11.00 -10.78 -0.21
N ALA A 323 10.24 -10.86 0.90
CA ALA A 323 9.18 -11.84 1.07
C ALA A 323 8.03 -11.62 0.09
N PHE A 324 7.55 -10.37 -0.04
CA PHE A 324 6.51 -10.02 -1.02
C PHE A 324 6.98 -10.22 -2.46
N ALA A 325 8.21 -9.81 -2.79
CA ALA A 325 8.80 -10.01 -4.11
C ALA A 325 8.81 -11.48 -4.52
N LYS A 326 9.21 -12.38 -3.61
CA LYS A 326 9.22 -13.81 -3.86
C LYS A 326 7.81 -14.41 -3.95
N ALA A 327 6.89 -14.02 -3.07
CA ALA A 327 5.59 -14.67 -2.99
C ALA A 327 4.60 -14.17 -4.05
N PHE A 328 4.55 -12.87 -4.33
CA PHE A 328 3.43 -12.25 -5.05
C PHE A 328 3.84 -11.47 -6.31
N HIS A 329 5.15 -11.29 -6.56
CA HIS A 329 5.67 -10.48 -7.66
C HIS A 329 4.98 -9.10 -7.79
N PRO A 330 4.85 -8.32 -6.70
CA PRO A 330 4.20 -7.02 -6.75
C PRO A 330 4.95 -6.07 -7.67
N ILE A 331 4.20 -5.24 -8.38
CA ILE A 331 4.69 -4.04 -9.05
C ILE A 331 4.29 -2.82 -8.22
N PRO A 332 5.11 -1.75 -8.18
CA PRO A 332 6.38 -1.59 -8.88
C PRO A 332 7.53 -2.36 -8.20
N ALA A 333 8.60 -2.66 -8.96
CA ALA A 333 9.76 -3.42 -8.46
C ALA A 333 11.09 -3.01 -9.10
N ASP A 334 12.18 -3.01 -8.32
CA ASP A 334 13.50 -2.51 -8.77
C ASP A 334 14.20 -3.40 -9.81
N ASN A 335 13.81 -4.67 -9.90
CA ASN A 335 14.26 -5.59 -10.93
C ASN A 335 13.52 -5.41 -12.28
N VAL A 336 12.50 -4.54 -12.33
CA VAL A 336 11.71 -4.24 -13.53
C VAL A 336 12.02 -2.82 -14.02
N LYS A 337 13.07 -2.67 -14.81
CA LYS A 337 13.62 -1.38 -15.27
C LYS A 337 13.05 -0.91 -16.62
N ASN A 338 12.39 -1.79 -17.36
CA ASN A 338 11.81 -1.52 -18.68
C ASN A 338 10.58 -2.40 -18.95
N TRP A 339 9.81 -2.10 -20.01
CA TRP A 339 8.58 -2.82 -20.33
C TRP A 339 8.81 -4.28 -20.68
N LYS A 340 9.96 -4.63 -21.25
CA LYS A 340 10.31 -6.03 -21.49
C LYS A 340 10.41 -6.81 -20.17
N GLN A 341 11.09 -6.24 -19.18
CA GLN A 341 11.20 -6.85 -17.85
C GLN A 341 9.85 -6.88 -17.12
N TYR A 342 8.98 -5.90 -17.38
CA TYR A 342 7.61 -5.90 -16.87
C TYR A 342 6.82 -7.09 -17.41
N ASP A 343 6.93 -7.33 -18.72
CA ASP A 343 6.25 -8.45 -19.37
C ASP A 343 6.72 -9.81 -18.81
N ASP A 344 8.04 -9.94 -18.61
CA ASP A 344 8.67 -11.16 -18.09
C ASP A 344 8.35 -11.41 -16.60
N PHE A 345 8.30 -10.35 -15.79
CA PHE A 345 8.14 -10.43 -14.33
C PHE A 345 6.68 -10.44 -13.86
N TYR A 346 5.79 -9.76 -14.59
CA TYR A 346 4.42 -9.50 -14.17
C TYR A 346 3.38 -9.97 -15.19
N GLU A 347 3.38 -9.49 -16.45
CA GLU A 347 2.33 -9.87 -17.41
C GLU A 347 2.30 -11.37 -17.70
N ARG A 348 3.48 -12.02 -17.74
CA ARG A 348 3.59 -13.48 -17.90
C ARG A 348 2.68 -14.24 -16.94
N PHE A 349 2.51 -13.69 -15.74
CA PHE A 349 1.77 -14.31 -14.64
C PHE A 349 0.37 -13.77 -14.47
N PHE A 350 0.10 -12.50 -14.80
CA PHE A 350 -1.18 -11.87 -14.43
C PHE A 350 -1.98 -11.28 -15.58
N LYS A 351 -1.45 -11.27 -16.80
CA LYS A 351 -2.19 -10.76 -17.96
C LYS A 351 -3.49 -11.56 -18.12
N VAL A 352 -4.59 -10.88 -18.35
CA VAL A 352 -5.87 -11.50 -18.72
C VAL A 352 -6.01 -11.39 -20.24
N ASP A 353 -6.20 -12.50 -20.95
CA ASP A 353 -6.43 -12.47 -22.40
C ASP A 353 -7.86 -11.99 -22.69
N GLU A 354 -8.03 -10.96 -23.54
CA GLU A 354 -9.35 -10.41 -23.93
C GLU A 354 -10.29 -11.45 -24.55
N ALA A 355 -9.72 -12.49 -25.19
CA ALA A 355 -10.46 -13.62 -25.74
C ALA A 355 -10.95 -14.61 -24.66
N GLU A 356 -10.34 -14.62 -23.48
CA GLU A 356 -10.75 -15.44 -22.33
C GLU A 356 -11.77 -14.70 -21.45
N ALA A 357 -11.65 -13.37 -21.31
CA ALA A 357 -12.60 -12.53 -20.55
C ALA A 357 -14.06 -12.61 -21.08
N ASN A 358 -14.24 -12.95 -22.36
CA ASN A 358 -15.56 -13.09 -23.01
C ASN A 358 -16.15 -14.51 -22.95
N LYS A 359 -15.42 -15.51 -22.43
CA LYS A 359 -15.98 -16.87 -22.25
C LYS A 359 -16.77 -16.92 -20.94
N LYS A 360 -18.09 -16.84 -21.05
CA LYS A 360 -19.02 -17.05 -19.92
C LYS A 360 -18.75 -18.41 -19.28
N GLY A 361 -18.28 -18.39 -18.04
CA GLY A 361 -18.21 -19.56 -17.17
C GLY A 361 -17.06 -20.51 -17.49
N LYS A 362 -16.08 -20.53 -16.57
CA LYS A 362 -14.83 -21.31 -16.52
C LYS A 362 -13.65 -20.65 -17.24
N ASP A 363 -12.74 -20.12 -16.41
CA ASP A 363 -11.29 -19.94 -16.65
C ASP A 363 -10.68 -21.25 -17.17
N ALA A 364 -10.92 -21.57 -18.45
CA ALA A 364 -10.57 -22.87 -19.01
C ALA A 364 -9.18 -22.90 -19.66
N GLY A 365 -8.31 -21.93 -19.39
CA GLY A 365 -6.99 -21.82 -20.02
C GLY A 365 -5.83 -21.41 -19.11
N ARG A 366 -6.06 -20.58 -18.09
CA ARG A 366 -5.06 -20.22 -17.07
C ARG A 366 -5.45 -20.80 -15.70
N PRO A 367 -4.55 -21.51 -14.99
CA PRO A 367 -4.84 -21.92 -13.62
C PRO A 367 -5.11 -20.71 -12.73
N SER A 368 -5.93 -20.90 -11.68
CA SER A 368 -6.28 -19.91 -10.65
C SER A 368 -5.06 -19.21 -10.01
N THR A 369 -3.88 -19.83 -10.14
CA THR A 369 -2.55 -19.41 -9.69
C THR A 369 -2.00 -18.10 -10.28
N TRP A 370 -2.79 -17.40 -11.10
CA TRP A 370 -2.35 -16.31 -11.98
C TRP A 370 -3.27 -15.09 -11.91
N LYS A 371 -4.03 -14.96 -10.82
CA LYS A 371 -4.88 -13.80 -10.58
C LYS A 371 -4.07 -12.68 -9.94
N TYR A 372 -4.36 -11.43 -10.32
CA TYR A 372 -3.69 -10.25 -9.78
C TYR A 372 -3.61 -10.29 -8.24
N GLY A 373 -2.41 -10.09 -7.71
CA GLY A 373 -2.16 -10.08 -6.27
C GLY A 373 -2.06 -11.46 -5.60
N HIS A 374 -2.33 -12.56 -6.31
CA HIS A 374 -2.18 -13.91 -5.76
C HIS A 374 -0.73 -14.41 -5.80
N VAL A 375 -0.48 -15.50 -5.07
CA VAL A 375 0.86 -16.12 -5.01
C VAL A 375 1.29 -16.64 -6.38
N VAL A 376 2.53 -16.34 -6.75
CA VAL A 376 3.23 -16.95 -7.90
C VAL A 376 3.71 -18.34 -7.48
N ALA A 377 2.88 -19.36 -7.71
CA ALA A 377 3.17 -20.73 -7.27
C ALA A 377 4.45 -21.31 -7.90
N GLU A 378 4.87 -20.82 -9.07
CA GLU A 378 6.12 -21.23 -9.75
C GLU A 378 7.40 -20.94 -8.93
N GLU A 379 7.35 -20.04 -7.94
CA GLU A 379 8.49 -19.72 -7.05
C GLU A 379 8.69 -20.75 -5.91
N PHE A 380 7.80 -21.76 -5.83
CA PHE A 380 7.77 -22.75 -4.76
C PHE A 380 7.73 -24.18 -5.30
N SER A 381 8.13 -25.14 -4.46
CA SER A 381 8.00 -26.55 -4.80
C SER A 381 6.52 -26.95 -5.02
N PRO A 382 6.19 -27.95 -5.85
CA PRO A 382 4.80 -28.39 -6.00
C PRO A 382 4.20 -28.99 -4.71
N GLY A 383 2.88 -28.82 -4.54
CA GLY A 383 2.09 -29.46 -3.49
C GLY A 383 2.37 -28.95 -2.07
N GLU A 384 2.14 -29.81 -1.06
CA GLU A 384 2.27 -29.45 0.37
C GLU A 384 3.65 -28.88 0.74
N ARG A 385 4.71 -29.38 0.10
CA ARG A 385 6.07 -28.87 0.34
C ARG A 385 6.18 -27.39 -0.03
N GLY A 386 5.63 -26.98 -1.17
CA GLY A 386 5.61 -25.57 -1.56
C GLY A 386 4.86 -24.72 -0.57
N LEU A 387 3.73 -25.21 -0.07
CA LEU A 387 2.90 -24.48 0.88
C LEU A 387 3.66 -24.21 2.17
N VAL A 388 4.43 -25.19 2.65
CA VAL A 388 5.37 -25.00 3.78
C VAL A 388 6.41 -23.94 3.44
N GLU A 389 7.02 -24.00 2.24
CA GLU A 389 8.00 -23.00 1.79
C GLU A 389 7.40 -21.58 1.71
N LEU A 390 6.15 -21.44 1.25
CA LEU A 390 5.41 -20.18 1.22
C LEU A 390 5.15 -19.67 2.63
N LYS A 391 4.60 -20.49 3.53
CA LYS A 391 4.34 -20.08 4.92
C LYS A 391 5.64 -19.70 5.65
N GLU A 392 6.77 -20.33 5.34
CA GLU A 392 8.10 -19.93 5.83
C GLU A 392 8.62 -18.59 5.25
N VAL A 393 8.13 -18.18 4.09
CA VAL A 393 8.40 -16.84 3.54
C VAL A 393 7.47 -15.81 4.20
N LEU A 394 6.18 -16.09 4.28
CA LEU A 394 5.18 -15.20 4.88
C LEU A 394 5.41 -14.99 6.39
N SER A 395 5.94 -15.99 7.10
CA SER A 395 6.24 -15.91 8.54
C SER A 395 7.32 -14.88 8.88
N ARG A 396 8.11 -14.44 7.88
CA ARG A 396 9.15 -13.42 8.02
C ARG A 396 8.58 -12.01 7.99
N ILE A 397 7.38 -11.84 7.46
CA ILE A 397 6.75 -10.52 7.31
C ILE A 397 6.33 -10.00 8.69
N ARG A 398 6.65 -8.73 8.97
CA ARG A 398 6.21 -8.02 10.17
C ARG A 398 5.67 -6.65 9.80
N GLY A 399 4.48 -6.34 10.27
CA GLY A 399 3.77 -5.12 9.91
C GLY A 399 3.53 -5.02 8.40
N SER A 400 3.70 -3.82 7.86
CA SER A 400 3.34 -3.50 6.47
C SER A 400 4.41 -2.71 5.72
N LEU A 401 5.50 -2.30 6.39
CA LEU A 401 6.53 -1.47 5.79
C LEU A 401 7.30 -2.23 4.71
N VAL A 402 7.46 -1.63 3.53
CA VAL A 402 8.34 -2.13 2.46
C VAL A 402 9.13 -0.97 1.83
N GLU A 403 10.23 -1.28 1.17
CA GLU A 403 11.05 -0.28 0.48
C GLU A 403 10.34 0.27 -0.76
N MET A 404 10.51 1.57 -1.03
CA MET A 404 10.01 2.18 -2.27
C MET A 404 10.90 1.73 -3.45
N PRO A 405 10.32 1.16 -4.52
CA PRO A 405 11.08 0.77 -5.71
C PRO A 405 11.44 2.02 -6.54
N LEU A 406 12.71 2.44 -6.47
CA LEU A 406 13.22 3.65 -7.12
C LEU A 406 13.76 3.41 -8.55
N LEU A 407 13.97 2.15 -8.94
CA LEU A 407 14.52 1.75 -10.23
C LEU A 407 13.45 1.24 -11.21
N PHE A 408 12.19 1.14 -10.78
CA PHE A 408 11.09 0.66 -11.60
C PHE A 408 10.89 1.49 -12.88
N LEU A 409 10.89 0.86 -14.05
CA LEU A 409 10.76 1.50 -15.36
C LEU A 409 11.70 2.72 -15.57
N LYS A 410 12.87 2.73 -14.93
CA LYS A 410 13.81 3.87 -15.05
C LYS A 410 14.43 4.05 -16.44
N GLU A 411 14.33 3.04 -17.30
CA GLU A 411 14.83 3.06 -18.68
C GLU A 411 13.74 3.45 -19.68
N GLU A 412 12.54 3.78 -19.19
CA GLU A 412 11.36 4.11 -20.00
C GLU A 412 10.88 5.53 -19.69
N ASP A 413 10.25 6.13 -20.70
CA ASP A 413 9.32 7.22 -20.50
C ASP A 413 7.99 6.60 -20.04
N ILE A 414 7.69 6.74 -18.74
CA ILE A 414 6.53 6.09 -18.13
C ILE A 414 5.26 6.78 -18.61
N ALA A 415 5.26 8.10 -18.74
CA ALA A 415 4.11 8.86 -19.20
C ALA A 415 4.17 8.98 -20.73
N LYS A 416 3.77 7.93 -21.45
CA LYS A 416 3.67 7.95 -22.93
C LYS A 416 3.11 9.28 -23.42
N GLU A 417 3.92 10.12 -24.07
CA GLU A 417 3.47 11.37 -24.68
C GLU A 417 2.35 11.04 -25.69
N GLY A 418 1.17 11.62 -25.47
CA GLY A 418 -0.03 11.33 -26.25
C GLY A 418 -1.11 12.39 -26.05
N LEU A 419 -2.22 12.31 -26.79
CA LEU A 419 -3.26 13.34 -26.83
C LEU A 419 -3.84 13.73 -25.43
N GLY A 420 -3.73 12.86 -24.43
CA GLY A 420 -4.17 13.11 -23.04
C GLY A 420 -3.15 13.79 -22.11
N LEU A 421 -1.84 13.75 -22.43
CA LEU A 421 -0.77 14.39 -21.66
C LEU A 421 -0.08 15.45 -22.54
N ASN A 422 -0.46 16.71 -22.37
CA ASN A 422 0.11 17.85 -23.08
C ASN A 422 0.25 19.03 -22.10
N ALA A 423 0.91 20.12 -22.52
CA ALA A 423 1.18 21.27 -21.65
C ALA A 423 -0.06 21.88 -20.94
N LEU A 424 -1.29 21.65 -21.44
CA LEU A 424 -2.53 22.09 -20.80
C LEU A 424 -3.05 21.09 -19.77
N THR A 425 -2.83 19.79 -19.96
CA THR A 425 -3.25 18.73 -19.02
C THR A 425 -2.15 18.33 -18.04
N GLU A 426 -0.91 18.78 -18.25
CA GLU A 426 0.24 18.56 -17.36
C GLU A 426 -0.04 19.04 -15.92
N VAL A 427 -0.67 20.21 -15.79
CA VAL A 427 -1.07 20.80 -14.50
C VAL A 427 -2.11 19.94 -13.76
N VAL A 428 -2.80 19.04 -14.46
CA VAL A 428 -3.74 18.09 -13.84
C VAL A 428 -3.00 17.02 -13.04
N TYR A 429 -1.72 16.77 -13.31
CA TYR A 429 -0.96 15.69 -12.69
C TYR A 429 0.16 16.18 -11.76
N THR A 430 0.37 17.51 -11.64
CA THR A 430 1.45 18.15 -10.85
C THR A 430 1.06 18.63 -9.46
#